data_AF-A0A950I6T0-F1
#
_entry.id   AF-A0A950I6T0-F1
#
_cell.length_a   1.000
_cell.length_b   1.000
_cell.length_c   1.000
_cell.angle_alpha   90.00
_cell.angle_beta   90.00
_cell.angle_gamma   90.00
#
_symmetry.space_group_name_H-M   'P 1'
#
loop_
_entity.id
_entity.type
_entity.pdbx_description
1 polymer ?
#
loop_
_entity_poly.entity_id
_entity_poly.type
_entity_poly.pdbx_seq_one_letter_code
_entity_poly.pdbx_strand_id
1 'polypeptide(L)'
;SYADLKRRYVLWNVVAAPEFSLKAKQWCFPVAGCVSYRGYYSETDADAFAENLRKEGYDVVVGGVPAYSTLGWFSDPVLSTFINDSDAELARMIFHELAHQTVYAQGDSQFNEAFAMTVEEAGLALWLGRNGDDKLRKFYAGREEREADFLALLLATRKKLEADYASPVSDDEKRTRKAEIFAGLKDEYQGLKASWGGYSGYDAWFARPLNNANLVSLATYHDYVPAFRTLLQQSGSFPKFYDAVRELAKLDIDERHRRLRALLPTNQ
;
A
#
# COMPACT_ATOMS: atom_id res chain seq x y z
N SER A 1 11.93 -3.28 22.43
CA SER A 1 11.20 -4.23 23.30
C SER A 1 10.45 -5.22 22.41
N TYR A 2 10.05 -6.38 22.94
CA TYR A 2 9.24 -7.38 22.22
C TYR A 2 7.85 -7.43 22.85
N ALA A 3 6.80 -7.48 22.04
CA ALA A 3 5.42 -7.64 22.51
C ALA A 3 4.77 -8.85 21.83
N ASP A 4 4.50 -9.89 22.63
CA ASP A 4 3.73 -11.06 22.23
C ASP A 4 2.25 -10.74 22.33
N LEU A 5 1.62 -10.42 21.19
CA LEU A 5 0.24 -9.97 21.16
C LEU A 5 -0.77 -11.11 21.25
N LYS A 6 -0.34 -12.38 21.14
CA LYS A 6 -1.22 -13.55 21.08
C LYS A 6 -2.37 -13.46 20.05
N ARG A 7 -2.21 -12.61 19.03
CA ARG A 7 -3.15 -12.39 17.92
C ARG A 7 -2.38 -12.18 16.63
N ARG A 8 -3.01 -12.52 15.49
CA ARG A 8 -2.37 -12.52 14.17
C ARG A 8 -2.12 -11.12 13.60
N TYR A 9 -2.93 -10.15 13.99
CA TYR A 9 -2.81 -8.75 13.56
C TYR A 9 -2.96 -7.83 14.75
N VAL A 10 -2.28 -6.71 14.68
CA VAL A 10 -2.23 -5.73 15.76
C VAL A 10 -3.46 -4.83 15.75
N LEU A 11 -3.92 -4.54 14.54
CA LEU A 11 -5.08 -3.75 14.20
C LEU A 11 -5.79 -4.36 12.99
N TRP A 12 -7.01 -3.93 12.77
CA TRP A 12 -7.84 -4.22 11.61
C TRP A 12 -8.26 -2.91 10.98
N ASN A 13 -7.92 -2.71 9.71
CA ASN A 13 -8.27 -1.52 8.97
C ASN A 13 -9.51 -1.79 8.13
N VAL A 14 -10.49 -0.89 8.25
CA VAL A 14 -11.64 -0.81 7.35
C VAL A 14 -11.39 0.28 6.34
N VAL A 15 -11.43 -0.07 5.05
CA VAL A 15 -11.38 0.88 3.92
C VAL A 15 -12.70 0.77 3.19
N ALA A 16 -13.27 1.91 2.81
CA ALA A 16 -14.55 1.98 2.10
C ALA A 16 -14.49 2.96 0.94
N ALA A 17 -15.21 2.68 -0.13
CA ALA A 17 -15.39 3.57 -1.27
C ALA A 17 -16.83 3.45 -1.79
N PRO A 18 -17.45 4.54 -2.29
CA PRO A 18 -18.74 4.44 -2.94
C PRO A 18 -18.73 3.44 -4.11
N GLU A 19 -19.88 2.82 -4.39
CA GLU A 19 -20.01 1.74 -5.39
C GLU A 19 -19.44 2.10 -6.78
N PHE A 20 -19.54 3.37 -7.19
CA PHE A 20 -19.03 3.89 -8.47
C PHE A 20 -17.97 4.98 -8.26
N SER A 21 -17.07 4.78 -7.29
CA SER A 21 -15.97 5.70 -7.04
C SER A 21 -14.71 4.97 -6.58
N LEU A 22 -13.56 5.41 -7.09
CA LEU A 22 -12.23 5.00 -6.61
C LEU A 22 -11.61 6.08 -5.71
N LYS A 23 -12.45 6.78 -4.94
CA LYS A 23 -12.05 7.68 -3.86
C LYS A 23 -12.44 7.06 -2.52
N ALA A 24 -11.47 6.96 -1.61
CA ALA A 24 -11.73 6.46 -0.27
C ALA A 24 -12.71 7.36 0.47
N LYS A 25 -13.60 6.75 1.25
CA LYS A 25 -14.28 7.45 2.34
C LYS A 25 -13.21 7.94 3.32
N GLN A 26 -13.26 9.22 3.69
CA GLN A 26 -12.36 9.79 4.68
C GLN A 26 -13.01 9.82 6.06
N TRP A 27 -12.21 9.55 7.09
CA TRP A 27 -12.58 9.74 8.49
C TRP A 27 -11.70 10.81 9.10
N CYS A 28 -12.31 11.90 9.56
CA CYS A 28 -11.60 13.05 10.09
C CYS A 28 -11.66 13.08 11.62
N PHE A 29 -10.49 13.23 12.24
CA PHE A 29 -10.30 13.30 13.67
C PHE A 29 -9.70 14.66 14.06
N PRO A 30 -10.08 15.25 15.21
CA PRO A 30 -9.63 16.60 15.59
C PRO A 30 -8.11 16.80 15.64
N VAL A 31 -7.36 15.75 15.97
CA VAL A 31 -5.89 15.81 16.13
C VAL A 31 -5.15 15.13 14.98
N ALA A 32 -5.61 13.96 14.54
CA ALA A 32 -4.93 13.16 13.53
C ALA A 32 -5.23 13.59 12.08
N GLY A 33 -6.18 14.53 11.87
CA GLY A 33 -6.63 14.90 10.54
C GLY A 33 -7.51 13.83 9.90
N CYS A 34 -7.61 13.84 8.57
CA CYS A 34 -8.43 12.89 7.82
C CYS A 34 -7.61 11.72 7.32
N VAL A 35 -8.09 10.50 7.55
CA VAL A 35 -7.46 9.25 7.10
C VAL A 35 -8.38 8.49 6.15
N SER A 36 -7.79 7.72 5.22
CA SER A 36 -8.49 6.91 4.20
C SER A 36 -8.85 5.50 4.66
N TYR A 37 -8.57 5.17 5.92
CA TYR A 37 -8.93 3.92 6.58
C TYR A 37 -9.33 4.20 8.03
N ARG A 38 -10.08 3.29 8.65
CA ARG A 38 -10.39 3.33 10.08
C ARG A 38 -9.88 2.07 10.76
N GLY A 39 -9.00 2.25 11.76
CA GLY A 39 -8.39 1.15 12.52
C GLY A 39 -9.25 0.68 13.69
N TYR A 40 -9.20 -0.62 13.97
CA TYR A 40 -9.89 -1.31 15.06
C TYR A 40 -8.94 -2.30 15.74
N TYR A 41 -9.01 -2.43 17.06
CA TYR A 41 -8.23 -3.46 17.78
C TYR A 41 -8.87 -4.85 17.71
N SER A 42 -10.17 -4.91 17.41
CA SER A 42 -10.98 -6.13 17.33
C SER A 42 -11.43 -6.38 15.89
N GLU A 43 -11.21 -7.59 15.38
CA GLU A 43 -11.69 -8.02 14.05
C GLU A 43 -13.21 -7.95 13.96
N THR A 44 -13.89 -8.43 15.01
CA THR A 44 -15.36 -8.45 15.04
C THR A 44 -15.96 -7.06 14.98
N ASP A 45 -15.31 -6.08 15.61
CA ASP A 45 -15.78 -4.69 15.59
C ASP A 45 -15.54 -4.05 14.21
N ALA A 46 -14.42 -4.38 13.58
CA ALA A 46 -14.11 -3.96 12.21
C ALA A 46 -15.13 -4.53 11.22
N ASP A 47 -15.45 -5.83 11.34
CA ASP A 47 -16.44 -6.51 10.50
C ASP A 47 -17.85 -5.97 10.72
N ALA A 48 -18.26 -5.78 11.98
CA ALA A 48 -19.58 -5.21 12.29
C ALA A 48 -19.73 -3.79 11.69
N PHE A 49 -18.67 -2.98 11.75
CA PHE A 49 -18.66 -1.67 11.11
C PHE A 49 -18.68 -1.77 9.59
N ALA A 50 -17.91 -2.69 9.01
CA ALA A 50 -17.88 -2.92 7.57
C ALA A 50 -19.24 -3.36 7.02
N GLU A 51 -19.97 -4.21 7.75
CA GLU A 51 -21.33 -4.64 7.37
C GLU A 51 -22.33 -3.48 7.34
N ASN A 52 -22.23 -2.52 8.25
CA ASN A 52 -23.08 -1.32 8.20
C ASN A 52 -22.77 -0.48 6.96
N LEU A 53 -21.50 -0.29 6.63
CA LEU A 53 -21.11 0.43 5.43
C LEU A 53 -21.54 -0.29 4.14
N ARG A 54 -21.49 -1.62 4.11
CA ARG A 54 -22.00 -2.41 2.97
C ARG A 54 -23.51 -2.20 2.77
N LYS A 55 -24.29 -2.15 3.86
CA LYS A 55 -25.74 -1.84 3.81
C LYS A 55 -26.02 -0.42 3.33
N GLU A 56 -25.10 0.51 3.57
CA GLU A 56 -25.15 1.87 3.02
C GLU A 56 -24.73 1.95 1.54
N GLY A 57 -24.38 0.83 0.90
CA GLY A 57 -24.00 0.76 -0.52
C GLY A 57 -22.53 1.05 -0.80
N TYR A 58 -21.66 0.98 0.22
CA TYR A 58 -20.21 1.09 0.00
C TYR A 58 -19.61 -0.26 -0.40
N ASP A 59 -18.61 -0.20 -1.26
CA ASP A 59 -17.60 -1.24 -1.36
C ASP A 59 -16.69 -1.15 -0.13
N VAL A 60 -16.46 -2.28 0.55
CA VAL A 60 -15.71 -2.30 1.82
C VAL A 60 -14.77 -3.48 1.88
N VAL A 61 -13.54 -3.23 2.31
CA VAL A 61 -12.55 -4.27 2.65
C VAL A 61 -12.11 -4.11 4.10
N VAL A 62 -11.92 -5.25 4.77
CA VAL A 62 -11.32 -5.36 6.10
C VAL A 62 -9.97 -6.06 5.94
N GLY A 63 -8.91 -5.40 6.37
CA GLY A 63 -7.53 -5.87 6.26
C GLY A 63 -6.84 -5.91 7.61
N GLY A 64 -6.24 -7.04 7.95
CA GLY A 64 -5.39 -7.16 9.14
C GLY A 64 -4.08 -6.40 8.93
N VAL A 65 -3.68 -5.59 9.91
CA VAL A 65 -2.43 -4.83 9.89
C VAL A 65 -1.40 -5.56 10.76
N PRO A 66 -0.31 -6.10 10.19
CA PRO A 66 0.65 -6.90 10.93
C PRO A 66 1.57 -6.07 11.82
N ALA A 67 1.72 -4.77 11.56
CA ALA A 67 2.51 -3.83 12.36
C ALA A 67 1.82 -2.46 12.41
N TYR A 68 2.19 -1.59 13.35
CA TYR A 68 1.83 -0.18 13.28
C TYR A 68 2.98 0.65 13.87
N SER A 69 3.28 1.78 13.25
CA SER A 69 4.19 2.80 13.79
C SER A 69 3.43 3.73 14.74
N THR A 70 3.97 4.05 15.91
CA THR A 70 3.48 5.19 16.70
C THR A 70 4.09 6.51 16.26
N LEU A 71 4.81 6.53 15.13
CA LEU A 71 5.43 7.73 14.56
C LEU A 71 6.39 8.41 15.56
N GLY A 72 7.08 7.61 16.37
CA GLY A 72 8.09 8.07 17.33
C GLY A 72 7.56 8.60 18.67
N TRP A 73 6.26 8.50 18.96
CA TRP A 73 5.70 8.89 20.26
C TRP A 73 5.95 7.85 21.36
N PHE A 74 6.16 6.58 20.99
CA PHE A 74 6.54 5.50 21.88
C PHE A 74 7.62 4.61 21.25
N SER A 75 8.27 3.79 22.09
CA SER A 75 9.17 2.74 21.61
C SER A 75 8.37 1.62 20.94
N ASP A 76 8.22 1.64 19.61
CA ASP A 76 7.49 0.63 18.85
C ASP A 76 8.17 -0.75 19.00
N PRO A 77 7.55 -1.72 19.71
CA PRO A 77 8.17 -3.02 19.94
C PRO A 77 8.12 -3.89 18.67
N VAL A 78 9.08 -4.79 18.52
CA VAL A 78 8.98 -5.90 17.55
C VAL A 78 7.80 -6.78 17.97
N LEU A 79 6.84 -7.00 17.08
CA LEU A 79 5.58 -7.69 17.40
C LEU A 79 5.62 -9.15 16.94
N SER A 80 4.99 -10.04 17.70
CA SER A 80 4.90 -11.47 17.37
C SER A 80 4.18 -11.81 16.06
N THR A 81 3.56 -10.83 15.42
CA THR A 81 2.74 -10.94 14.20
C THR A 81 3.56 -11.11 12.92
N PHE A 82 4.86 -10.78 12.94
CA PHE A 82 5.77 -10.92 11.80
C PHE A 82 7.12 -11.56 12.18
N ILE A 83 7.32 -11.93 13.46
CA ILE A 83 8.57 -12.54 13.94
C ILE A 83 8.80 -13.97 13.42
N ASN A 84 7.76 -14.60 12.88
CA ASN A 84 7.85 -15.93 12.25
C ASN A 84 8.00 -15.84 10.72
N ASP A 85 8.04 -14.63 10.15
CA ASP A 85 8.35 -14.43 8.74
C ASP A 85 9.87 -14.57 8.51
N SER A 86 10.29 -14.76 7.26
CA SER A 86 11.73 -14.90 6.96
C SER A 86 12.52 -13.66 7.41
N ASP A 87 13.81 -13.83 7.74
CA ASP A 87 14.69 -12.71 8.15
C ASP A 87 14.65 -11.52 7.17
N ALA A 88 14.41 -11.79 5.88
CA ALA A 88 14.23 -10.77 4.85
C ALA A 88 12.95 -9.94 5.05
N GLU A 89 11.83 -10.57 5.41
CA GLU A 89 10.57 -9.86 5.71
C GLU A 89 10.67 -9.07 7.02
N LEU A 90 11.39 -9.60 8.02
CA LEU A 90 11.67 -8.86 9.24
C LEU A 90 12.54 -7.63 8.95
N ALA A 91 13.62 -7.78 8.17
CA ALA A 91 14.48 -6.67 7.76
C ALA A 91 13.68 -5.60 7.00
N ARG A 92 12.84 -6.04 6.04
CA ARG A 92 11.93 -5.19 5.28
C ARG A 92 11.05 -4.33 6.20
N MET A 93 10.35 -4.97 7.13
CA MET A 93 9.47 -4.28 8.10
C MET A 93 10.25 -3.30 8.98
N ILE A 94 11.42 -3.69 9.47
CA ILE A 94 12.27 -2.81 10.29
C ILE A 94 12.64 -1.54 9.52
N PHE A 95 13.06 -1.66 8.26
CA PHE A 95 13.40 -0.49 7.45
C PHE A 95 12.20 0.43 7.20
N HIS A 96 11.03 -0.15 6.93
CA HIS A 96 9.78 0.59 6.75
C HIS A 96 9.44 1.43 7.98
N GLU A 97 9.39 0.78 9.15
CA GLU A 97 8.99 1.44 10.39
C GLU A 97 10.03 2.49 10.85
N LEU A 98 11.32 2.22 10.67
CA LEU A 98 12.39 3.20 10.93
C LEU A 98 12.33 4.40 9.98
N ALA A 99 11.84 4.22 8.74
CA ALA A 99 11.65 5.33 7.83
C ALA A 99 10.60 6.31 8.37
N HIS A 100 9.46 5.82 8.85
CA HIS A 100 8.45 6.67 9.49
C HIS A 100 8.98 7.46 10.69
N GLN A 101 9.90 6.88 11.46
CA GLN A 101 10.57 7.59 12.56
C GLN A 101 11.58 8.65 12.06
N THR A 102 12.07 8.51 10.83
CA THR A 102 13.07 9.42 10.24
C THR A 102 12.44 10.68 9.66
N VAL A 103 11.35 10.53 8.90
CA VAL A 103 10.56 11.64 8.34
C VAL A 103 9.08 11.30 8.33
N TYR A 104 8.26 12.23 8.78
CA TYR A 104 6.81 12.15 8.72
C TYR A 104 6.21 13.51 8.35
N ALA A 105 5.27 13.51 7.41
CA ALA A 105 4.52 14.67 6.98
C ALA A 105 3.06 14.53 7.41
N GLN A 106 2.63 15.43 8.32
CA GLN A 106 1.28 15.37 8.89
C GLN A 106 0.20 15.48 7.81
N GLY A 107 -0.80 14.59 7.87
CA GLY A 107 -1.96 14.62 6.98
C GLY A 107 -1.72 14.12 5.55
N ASP A 108 -0.56 13.55 5.25
CA ASP A 108 -0.20 13.10 3.89
C ASP A 108 0.28 11.64 3.87
N SER A 109 -0.67 10.71 3.99
CA SER A 109 -0.38 9.27 3.97
C SER A 109 0.31 8.83 2.68
N GLN A 110 -0.04 9.42 1.52
CA GLN A 110 0.59 9.04 0.24
C GLN A 110 2.09 9.32 0.26
N PHE A 111 2.50 10.48 0.80
CA PHE A 111 3.90 10.83 0.97
C PHE A 111 4.61 9.88 1.95
N ASN A 112 4.03 9.70 3.14
CA ASN A 112 4.67 8.97 4.23
C ASN A 112 4.95 7.50 3.87
N GLU A 113 3.97 6.86 3.24
CA GLU A 113 4.02 5.44 2.90
C GLU A 113 4.93 5.21 1.70
N ALA A 114 4.83 6.05 0.66
CA ALA A 114 5.73 5.96 -0.49
C ALA A 114 7.21 6.18 -0.10
N PHE A 115 7.48 7.09 0.83
CA PHE A 115 8.81 7.27 1.40
C PHE A 115 9.27 6.00 2.14
N ALA A 116 8.44 5.49 3.07
CA ALA A 116 8.78 4.31 3.85
C ALA A 116 9.04 3.07 3.00
N MET A 117 8.20 2.82 1.99
CA MET A 117 8.38 1.72 1.04
C MET A 117 9.65 1.87 0.20
N THR A 118 10.03 3.10 -0.18
CA THR A 118 11.29 3.32 -0.91
C THR A 118 12.52 2.99 -0.05
N VAL A 119 12.49 3.40 1.23
CA VAL A 119 13.58 3.08 2.19
C VAL A 119 13.63 1.57 2.47
N GLU A 120 12.46 0.96 2.63
CA GLU A 120 12.28 -0.47 2.78
C GLU A 120 12.91 -1.24 1.63
N GLU A 121 12.58 -0.91 0.38
CA GLU A 121 13.08 -1.59 -0.82
C GLU A 121 14.61 -1.49 -0.92
N ALA A 122 15.14 -0.27 -0.78
CA ALA A 122 16.57 -0.03 -0.87
C ALA A 122 17.33 -0.67 0.30
N GLY A 123 16.76 -0.65 1.51
CA GLY A 123 17.31 -1.30 2.69
C GLY A 123 17.32 -2.82 2.55
N LEU A 124 16.22 -3.40 2.07
CA LEU A 124 16.11 -4.84 1.82
C LEU A 124 17.12 -5.30 0.76
N ALA A 125 17.29 -4.55 -0.34
CA ALA A 125 18.28 -4.86 -1.37
C ALA A 125 19.71 -4.89 -0.79
N LEU A 126 20.07 -3.90 0.03
CA LEU A 126 21.36 -3.87 0.72
C LEU A 126 21.52 -5.02 1.73
N TRP A 127 20.47 -5.35 2.46
CA TRP A 127 20.48 -6.43 3.44
C TRP A 127 20.63 -7.80 2.76
N LEU A 128 19.90 -8.05 1.67
CA LEU A 128 20.01 -9.27 0.87
C LEU A 128 21.40 -9.43 0.25
N GLY A 129 22.01 -8.32 -0.20
CA GLY A 129 23.38 -8.33 -0.73
C GLY A 129 24.45 -8.73 0.31
N ARG A 130 24.19 -8.48 1.60
CA ARG A 130 25.12 -8.79 2.70
C ARG A 130 24.83 -10.11 3.40
N ASN A 131 23.55 -10.46 3.55
CA ASN A 131 23.10 -11.56 4.41
C ASN A 131 22.39 -12.67 3.64
N GLY A 132 21.95 -12.42 2.40
CA GLY A 132 21.16 -13.37 1.63
C GLY A 132 22.01 -14.48 1.01
N ASP A 133 21.63 -15.73 1.29
CA ASP A 133 22.12 -16.87 0.51
C ASP A 133 21.61 -16.82 -0.95
N ASP A 134 22.14 -17.68 -1.82
CA ASP A 134 21.76 -17.71 -3.23
C ASP A 134 20.26 -18.02 -3.43
N LYS A 135 19.66 -18.79 -2.52
CA LYS A 135 18.25 -19.17 -2.60
C LYS A 135 17.36 -17.96 -2.30
N LEU A 136 17.68 -17.20 -1.26
CA LEU A 136 16.98 -15.99 -0.86
C LEU A 136 17.15 -14.90 -1.92
N ARG A 137 18.38 -14.69 -2.41
CA ARG A 137 18.63 -13.75 -3.52
C ARG A 137 17.85 -14.11 -4.78
N LYS A 138 17.75 -15.40 -5.15
CA LYS A 138 16.92 -15.85 -6.28
C LYS A 138 15.42 -15.70 -6.02
N PHE A 139 14.96 -15.93 -4.79
CA PHE A 139 13.55 -15.75 -4.44
C PHE A 139 13.11 -14.28 -4.57
N TYR A 140 13.96 -13.36 -4.10
CA TYR A 140 13.73 -11.92 -4.22
C TYR A 140 14.11 -11.36 -5.60
N ALA A 141 14.82 -12.12 -6.44
CA ALA A 141 15.09 -11.74 -7.82
C ALA A 141 13.77 -11.58 -8.60
N GLY A 142 13.67 -10.50 -9.38
CA GLY A 142 12.45 -10.14 -10.11
C GLY A 142 11.28 -9.70 -9.22
N ARG A 143 11.46 -9.48 -7.91
CA ARG A 143 10.39 -8.92 -7.05
C ARG A 143 9.91 -7.57 -7.58
N GLU A 144 10.85 -6.68 -7.90
CA GLU A 144 10.54 -5.35 -8.43
C GLU A 144 9.75 -5.42 -9.73
N GLU A 145 10.10 -6.34 -10.63
CA GLU A 145 9.39 -6.57 -11.89
C GLU A 145 7.97 -7.09 -11.65
N ARG A 146 7.81 -8.11 -10.79
CA ARG A 146 6.49 -8.64 -10.41
C ARG A 146 5.60 -7.60 -9.75
N GLU A 147 6.19 -6.78 -8.89
CA GLU A 147 5.49 -5.67 -8.23
C GLU A 147 5.09 -4.59 -9.25
N ALA A 148 5.98 -4.22 -10.17
CA ALA A 148 5.67 -3.28 -11.25
C ALA A 148 4.54 -3.79 -12.16
N ASP A 149 4.62 -5.06 -12.59
CA ASP A 149 3.58 -5.73 -13.38
C ASP A 149 2.23 -5.77 -12.65
N PHE A 150 2.25 -6.13 -11.36
CA PHE A 150 1.05 -6.17 -10.53
C PHE A 150 0.44 -4.78 -10.38
N LEU A 151 1.23 -3.76 -10.07
CA LEU A 151 0.77 -2.37 -9.97
C LEU A 151 0.23 -1.86 -11.31
N ALA A 152 0.90 -2.18 -12.42
CA ALA A 152 0.44 -1.81 -13.76
C ALA A 152 -0.93 -2.42 -14.08
N LEU A 153 -1.15 -3.68 -13.73
CA LEU A 153 -2.44 -4.35 -13.87
C LEU A 153 -3.55 -3.66 -13.06
N LEU A 154 -3.26 -3.28 -11.81
CA LEU A 154 -4.22 -2.56 -10.97
C LEU A 154 -4.53 -1.16 -11.50
N LEU A 155 -3.51 -0.42 -11.96
CA LEU A 155 -3.67 0.90 -12.57
C LEU A 155 -4.49 0.84 -13.86
N ALA A 156 -4.26 -0.16 -14.71
CA ALA A 156 -5.05 -0.39 -15.91
C ALA A 156 -6.52 -0.68 -15.55
N THR A 157 -6.76 -1.51 -14.54
CA THR A 157 -8.11 -1.81 -14.04
C THR A 157 -8.80 -0.56 -13.49
N ARG A 158 -8.08 0.25 -12.72
CA ARG A 158 -8.57 1.54 -12.21
C ARG A 158 -9.04 2.45 -13.35
N LYS A 159 -8.25 2.57 -14.42
CA LYS A 159 -8.65 3.38 -15.59
C LYS A 159 -9.91 2.85 -16.27
N LYS A 160 -10.05 1.52 -16.41
CA LYS A 160 -11.27 0.89 -16.95
C LYS A 160 -12.50 1.23 -16.11
N LEU A 161 -12.40 1.13 -14.78
CA LEU A 161 -13.48 1.47 -13.85
C LEU A 161 -13.81 2.97 -13.84
N GLU A 162 -12.81 3.85 -13.85
CA GLU A 162 -13.04 5.30 -13.91
C GLU A 162 -13.80 5.70 -15.18
N ALA A 163 -13.44 5.11 -16.33
CA ALA A 163 -14.15 5.31 -17.58
C ALA A 163 -15.60 4.80 -17.53
N ASP A 164 -15.82 3.61 -16.95
CA ASP A 164 -17.17 3.04 -16.78
C ASP A 164 -18.05 3.92 -15.88
N TYR A 165 -17.53 4.36 -14.75
CA TYR A 165 -18.27 5.18 -13.78
C TYR A 165 -18.63 6.56 -14.31
N ALA A 166 -17.76 7.14 -15.15
CA ALA A 166 -18.00 8.40 -15.83
C ALA A 166 -18.96 8.28 -17.03
N SER A 167 -19.26 7.06 -17.49
CA SER A 167 -20.13 6.85 -18.66
C SER A 167 -21.60 7.19 -18.34
N PRO A 168 -22.39 7.59 -19.36
CA PRO A 168 -23.78 8.01 -19.18
C PRO A 168 -24.78 6.84 -19.08
N VAL A 169 -24.29 5.60 -18.90
CA VAL A 169 -25.15 4.41 -18.79
C VAL A 169 -25.82 4.32 -17.43
N SER A 170 -26.84 3.47 -17.32
CA SER A 170 -27.54 3.22 -16.07
C SER A 170 -26.60 2.62 -15.01
N ASP A 171 -26.92 2.81 -13.73
CA ASP A 171 -26.15 2.22 -12.64
C ASP A 171 -26.16 0.67 -12.68
N ASP A 172 -27.22 0.06 -13.21
CA ASP A 172 -27.30 -1.40 -13.40
C ASP A 172 -26.33 -1.89 -14.48
N GLU A 173 -26.17 -1.12 -15.56
CA GLU A 173 -25.14 -1.38 -16.58
C GLU A 173 -23.73 -1.19 -16.02
N LYS A 174 -23.48 -0.12 -15.24
CA LYS A 174 -22.19 0.09 -14.56
C LYS A 174 -21.87 -1.06 -13.61
N ARG A 175 -22.85 -1.55 -12.85
CA ARG A 175 -22.65 -2.68 -11.93
C ARG A 175 -22.28 -3.97 -12.68
N THR A 176 -22.92 -4.21 -13.82
CA THR A 176 -22.59 -5.36 -14.69
C THR A 176 -21.16 -5.23 -15.22
N ARG A 177 -20.80 -4.09 -15.81
CA ARG A 177 -19.45 -3.85 -16.35
C ARG A 177 -18.38 -3.85 -15.29
N LYS A 178 -18.64 -3.29 -14.11
CA LYS A 178 -17.76 -3.37 -12.93
C LYS A 178 -17.44 -4.83 -12.59
N ALA A 179 -18.44 -5.70 -12.54
CA ALA A 179 -18.24 -7.12 -12.25
C ALA A 179 -17.39 -7.81 -13.33
N GLU A 180 -17.65 -7.50 -14.61
CA GLU A 180 -16.84 -8.00 -15.74
C GLU A 180 -15.38 -7.51 -15.68
N ILE A 181 -15.15 -6.24 -15.33
CA ILE A 181 -13.82 -5.67 -15.19
C ILE A 181 -13.05 -6.35 -14.04
N PHE A 182 -13.69 -6.60 -12.89
CA PHE A 182 -13.05 -7.33 -11.79
C PHE A 182 -12.81 -8.81 -12.11
N ALA A 183 -13.67 -9.45 -12.91
CA ALA A 183 -13.43 -10.80 -13.41
C ALA A 183 -12.22 -10.82 -14.36
N GLY A 184 -12.16 -9.89 -15.32
CA GLY A 184 -11.04 -9.72 -16.23
C GLY A 184 -9.71 -9.46 -15.49
N LEU A 185 -9.72 -8.65 -14.43
CA LEU A 185 -8.56 -8.45 -13.55
C LEU A 185 -8.05 -9.78 -12.96
N LYS A 186 -8.94 -10.70 -12.54
CA LYS A 186 -8.53 -12.02 -12.02
C LYS A 186 -7.89 -12.89 -13.10
N ASP A 187 -8.41 -12.83 -14.33
CA ASP A 187 -7.89 -13.60 -15.46
C ASP A 187 -6.54 -13.06 -15.93
N GLU A 188 -6.40 -11.73 -16.05
CA GLU A 188 -5.14 -11.06 -16.38
C GLU A 188 -4.04 -11.39 -15.35
N TYR A 189 -4.38 -11.49 -14.07
CA TYR A 189 -3.46 -11.96 -13.02
C TYR A 189 -2.99 -13.40 -13.22
N GLN A 190 -3.84 -14.32 -13.68
CA GLN A 190 -3.38 -15.69 -13.97
C GLN A 190 -2.34 -15.70 -15.09
N GLY A 191 -2.47 -14.80 -16.07
CA GLY A 191 -1.46 -14.58 -17.11
C GLY A 191 -0.11 -14.12 -16.54
N LEU A 192 -0.13 -13.10 -15.67
CA LEU A 192 1.09 -12.62 -14.98
C LEU A 192 1.73 -13.71 -14.11
N LYS A 193 0.91 -14.45 -13.34
CA LYS A 193 1.39 -15.56 -12.53
C LYS A 193 2.12 -16.61 -13.39
N ALA A 194 1.60 -16.92 -14.57
CA ALA A 194 2.25 -17.83 -15.51
C ALA A 194 3.58 -17.26 -16.03
N SER A 195 3.65 -15.98 -16.40
CA SER A 195 4.91 -15.34 -16.86
C SER A 195 5.97 -15.28 -15.77
N TRP A 196 5.57 -15.21 -14.50
CA TRP A 196 6.48 -15.24 -13.35
C TRP A 196 6.88 -16.66 -12.91
N GLY A 197 6.62 -17.68 -13.73
CA GLY A 197 6.95 -19.08 -13.41
C GLY A 197 6.12 -19.68 -12.28
N GLY A 198 4.88 -19.19 -12.10
CA GLY A 198 3.95 -19.70 -11.09
C GLY A 198 4.04 -19.01 -9.73
N TYR A 199 4.74 -17.88 -9.62
CA TYR A 199 4.83 -17.12 -8.37
C TYR A 199 3.44 -16.76 -7.81
N SER A 200 3.14 -17.23 -6.61
CA SER A 200 1.81 -17.15 -5.97
C SER A 200 1.69 -16.06 -4.90
N GLY A 201 2.64 -15.13 -4.82
CA GLY A 201 2.70 -14.14 -3.73
C GLY A 201 1.47 -13.23 -3.61
N TYR A 202 0.71 -13.05 -4.69
CA TYR A 202 -0.52 -12.25 -4.69
C TYR A 202 -1.81 -13.09 -4.66
N ASP A 203 -1.73 -14.43 -4.65
CA ASP A 203 -2.91 -15.31 -4.71
C ASP A 203 -3.90 -15.03 -3.60
N ALA A 204 -3.41 -14.78 -2.38
CA ALA A 204 -4.25 -14.48 -1.23
C ALA A 204 -5.06 -13.18 -1.38
N TRP A 205 -4.54 -12.21 -2.16
CA TRP A 205 -5.26 -10.98 -2.47
C TRP A 205 -6.39 -11.24 -3.47
N PHE A 206 -6.11 -12.01 -4.54
CA PHE A 206 -7.09 -12.38 -5.57
C PHE A 206 -8.13 -13.43 -5.12
N ALA A 207 -7.83 -14.21 -4.09
CA ALA A 207 -8.73 -15.20 -3.51
C ALA A 207 -9.96 -14.55 -2.83
N ARG A 208 -9.88 -13.27 -2.47
CA ARG A 208 -10.99 -12.54 -1.86
C ARG A 208 -11.91 -11.93 -2.95
N PRO A 209 -13.18 -11.63 -2.62
CA PRO A 209 -14.00 -10.77 -3.46
C PRO A 209 -13.31 -9.42 -3.66
N LEU A 210 -13.12 -9.01 -4.92
CA LEU A 210 -12.49 -7.74 -5.26
C LEU A 210 -13.56 -6.67 -5.45
N ASN A 211 -13.28 -5.46 -4.95
CA ASN A 211 -14.14 -4.30 -5.07
C ASN A 211 -13.31 -3.00 -5.07
N ASN A 212 -13.97 -1.83 -5.15
CA ASN A 212 -13.29 -0.53 -5.21
C ASN A 212 -12.40 -0.28 -4.00
N ALA A 213 -12.81 -0.71 -2.80
CA ALA A 213 -12.02 -0.54 -1.59
C ALA A 213 -10.69 -1.31 -1.63
N ASN A 214 -10.64 -2.48 -2.30
CA ASN A 214 -9.38 -3.18 -2.53
C ASN A 214 -8.40 -2.34 -3.37
N LEU A 215 -8.89 -1.72 -4.45
CA LEU A 215 -8.06 -0.90 -5.34
C LEU A 215 -7.63 0.42 -4.69
N VAL A 216 -8.55 1.06 -3.96
CA VAL A 216 -8.28 2.30 -3.21
C VAL A 216 -7.25 2.07 -2.11
N SER A 217 -7.33 0.93 -1.42
CA SER A 217 -6.36 0.56 -0.40
C SER A 217 -4.95 0.33 -0.95
N LEU A 218 -4.78 0.04 -2.24
CA LEU A 218 -3.44 -0.15 -2.84
C LEU A 218 -2.93 1.12 -3.53
N ALA A 219 -3.79 1.82 -4.28
CA ALA A 219 -3.40 3.02 -5.02
C ALA A 219 -2.87 4.14 -4.09
N THR A 220 -3.47 4.29 -2.89
CA THR A 220 -3.06 5.34 -1.94
C THR A 220 -1.60 5.21 -1.49
N TYR A 221 -0.98 4.02 -1.57
CA TYR A 221 0.35 3.79 -1.04
C TYR A 221 1.48 3.83 -2.08
N HIS A 222 1.18 3.50 -3.34
CA HIS A 222 2.23 3.31 -4.36
C HIS A 222 2.45 4.50 -5.30
N ASP A 223 1.54 5.49 -5.35
CA ASP A 223 1.56 6.56 -6.37
C ASP A 223 2.88 7.33 -6.44
N TYR A 224 3.54 7.59 -5.30
CA TYR A 224 4.78 8.36 -5.25
C TYR A 224 6.07 7.54 -5.09
N VAL A 225 5.98 6.21 -4.99
CA VAL A 225 7.17 5.35 -4.87
C VAL A 225 8.15 5.57 -6.03
N PRO A 226 7.71 5.64 -7.31
CA PRO A 226 8.63 5.92 -8.41
C PRO A 226 9.35 7.26 -8.25
N ALA A 227 8.65 8.29 -7.75
CA ALA A 227 9.24 9.60 -7.50
C ALA A 227 10.30 9.57 -6.40
N PHE A 228 10.05 8.84 -5.31
CA PHE A 228 11.04 8.67 -4.24
C PHE A 228 12.24 7.82 -4.66
N ARG A 229 12.04 6.77 -5.49
CA ARG A 229 13.14 6.01 -6.10
C ARG A 229 14.04 6.93 -6.94
N THR A 230 13.44 7.78 -7.78
CA THR A 230 14.17 8.80 -8.54
C THR A 230 14.91 9.78 -7.61
N LEU A 231 14.27 10.26 -6.55
CA LEU A 231 14.91 11.15 -5.58
C LEU A 231 16.09 10.49 -4.86
N LEU A 232 15.95 9.24 -4.45
CA LEU A 232 17.02 8.46 -3.82
C LEU A 232 18.21 8.30 -4.76
N GLN A 233 17.95 7.95 -6.02
CA GLN A 233 18.98 7.83 -7.06
C GLN A 233 19.71 9.16 -7.28
N GLN A 234 18.97 10.27 -7.42
CA GLN A 234 19.55 11.60 -7.60
C GLN A 234 20.36 12.08 -6.38
N SER A 235 19.93 11.69 -5.18
CA SER A 235 20.60 12.06 -3.93
C SER A 235 21.94 11.35 -3.72
N GLY A 236 22.11 10.16 -4.31
CA GLY A 236 23.34 9.37 -4.30
C GLY A 236 23.74 8.77 -2.94
N SER A 237 23.01 9.07 -1.86
CA SER A 237 23.23 8.50 -0.52
C SER A 237 21.99 8.68 0.36
N PHE A 238 21.78 7.78 1.33
CA PHE A 238 20.66 7.87 2.28
C PHE A 238 20.64 9.15 3.10
N PRO A 239 21.76 9.68 3.65
CA PRO A 239 21.72 10.94 4.40
C PRO A 239 21.19 12.11 3.55
N LYS A 240 21.71 12.29 2.34
CA LYS A 240 21.24 13.34 1.41
C LYS A 240 19.79 13.14 0.99
N PHE A 241 19.39 11.89 0.78
CA PHE A 241 18.01 11.52 0.47
C PHE A 241 17.08 11.93 1.63
N TYR A 242 17.41 11.56 2.87
CA TYR A 242 16.60 11.94 4.03
C TYR A 242 16.52 13.45 4.22
N ASP A 243 17.61 14.20 3.97
CA ASP A 243 17.57 15.67 4.00
C ASP A 243 16.59 16.23 2.96
N ALA A 244 16.63 15.72 1.71
CA ALA A 244 15.69 16.13 0.68
C ALA A 244 14.22 15.80 1.03
N VAL A 245 13.98 14.61 1.60
CA VAL A 245 12.64 14.21 2.06
C VAL A 245 12.15 15.09 3.22
N ARG A 246 13.02 15.48 4.16
CA ARG A 246 12.67 16.44 5.23
C ARG A 246 12.26 17.79 4.68
N GLU A 247 12.93 18.28 3.64
CA GLU A 247 12.54 19.54 3.00
C GLU A 247 11.16 19.41 2.32
N LEU A 248 10.87 18.29 1.66
CA LEU A 248 9.54 18.03 1.09
C LEU A 248 8.45 17.96 2.17
N ALA A 249 8.73 17.34 3.31
CA ALA A 249 7.77 17.19 4.41
C ALA A 249 7.35 18.54 5.04
N LYS A 250 8.19 19.58 4.94
CA LYS A 250 7.87 20.94 5.43
C LYS A 250 6.93 21.73 4.54
N LEU A 251 6.77 21.32 3.27
CA LEU A 251 5.93 22.02 2.29
C LEU A 251 4.45 21.79 2.60
N ASP A 252 3.58 22.68 2.12
CA ASP A 252 2.16 22.38 2.05
C ASP A 252 1.90 21.18 1.12
N ILE A 253 0.75 20.51 1.32
CA ILE A 253 0.45 19.25 0.63
C ILE A 253 0.42 19.42 -0.91
N ASP A 254 -0.06 20.55 -1.42
CA ASP A 254 -0.20 20.78 -2.86
C ASP A 254 1.16 21.01 -3.53
N GLU A 255 2.03 21.81 -2.91
CA GLU A 255 3.42 22.00 -3.32
C GLU A 255 4.21 20.70 -3.23
N ARG A 256 4.07 19.96 -2.13
CA ARG A 256 4.75 18.68 -1.93
C ARG A 256 4.39 17.69 -3.04
N HIS A 257 3.09 17.53 -3.31
CA HIS A 257 2.58 16.64 -4.34
C HIS A 257 3.01 17.09 -5.74
N ARG A 258 3.05 18.40 -6.00
CA ARG A 258 3.58 18.92 -7.27
C ARG A 258 5.06 18.59 -7.47
N ARG A 259 5.90 18.73 -6.42
CA ARG A 259 7.32 18.36 -6.48
C ARG A 259 7.51 16.87 -6.72
N LEU A 260 6.75 16.03 -6.02
CA LEU A 260 6.78 14.58 -6.22
C LEU A 260 6.33 14.17 -7.63
N ARG A 261 5.26 14.77 -8.16
CA ARG A 261 4.82 14.51 -9.55
C ARG A 261 5.89 14.87 -10.59
N ALA A 262 6.68 15.91 -10.35
CA ALA A 262 7.78 16.29 -11.24
C ALA A 262 8.96 15.29 -11.23
N LEU A 263 9.03 14.42 -10.23
CA LEU A 263 10.03 13.35 -10.10
C LEU A 263 9.54 12.00 -10.66
N LEU A 264 8.28 11.89 -11.06
CA LEU A 264 7.78 10.66 -11.67
C LEU A 264 8.51 10.40 -12.99
N PRO A 265 8.92 9.14 -13.27
CA PRO A 265 9.50 8.79 -14.55
C PRO A 265 8.53 9.16 -15.67
N THR A 266 9.00 9.88 -16.70
CA THR A 266 8.23 10.06 -17.93
C THR A 266 8.06 8.67 -18.55
N ASN A 267 6.82 8.21 -18.73
CA ASN A 267 6.54 6.95 -19.43
C ASN A 267 7.33 6.95 -20.75
N GLN A 268 8.24 5.98 -20.91
CA GLN A 268 8.78 5.62 -22.22
C GLN A 268 7.75 4.80 -22.99
#